data_AF-A0A6L4AF77-F1
#
_entry.id   AF-A0A6L4AF77-F1
#
_cell.length_a   1.000
_cell.length_b   1.000
_cell.length_c   1.000
_cell.angle_alpha   90.00
_cell.angle_beta   90.00
_cell.angle_gamma   90.00
#
_symmetry.space_group_name_H-M   'P 1'
#
loop_
_entity.id
_entity.type
_entity.pdbx_description
1 polymer ?
#
loop_
_entity_poly.entity_id
_entity_poly.type
_entity_poly.pdbx_seq_one_letter_code
_entity_poly.pdbx_strand_id
1 'polypeptide(L)' 'MEPTGITQPSVHANTGSIVSVHGSVVDIRFTDSLPPITTLLRAGKADEIAIEVLAQLDRNRVRGIALTPTQGLARG' A
#
# COMPACT_ATOMS: atom_id res chain seq x y z
N MET A 1 -18.60 1.92 39.32
CA MET A 1 -17.24 2.02 38.78
C MET A 1 -16.99 0.75 37.98
N GLU A 2 -17.29 0.76 36.68
CA GLU A 2 -16.85 -0.27 35.73
C GLU A 2 -15.68 0.29 34.92
N PRO A 3 -14.58 -0.44 34.72
CA PRO A 3 -13.62 -0.10 33.70
C PRO A 3 -14.16 -0.59 32.36
N THR A 4 -14.89 0.26 31.63
CA THR A 4 -15.28 -0.04 30.25
C THR A 4 -14.02 -0.01 29.38
N GLY A 5 -13.49 -1.18 29.07
CA GLY A 5 -12.39 -1.36 28.14
C GLY A 5 -12.77 -0.77 26.78
N ILE A 6 -12.07 0.28 26.37
CA ILE A 6 -12.09 0.77 25.00
C ILE A 6 -11.57 -0.34 24.10
N THR A 7 -12.45 -1.02 23.36
CA THR A 7 -12.01 -1.88 22.26
C THR A 7 -11.29 -0.97 21.27
N GLN A 8 -9.97 -1.05 21.22
CA GLN A 8 -9.18 -0.35 20.22
C GLN A 8 -9.62 -0.93 18.86
N PRO A 9 -10.01 -0.10 17.88
CA PRO A 9 -10.25 -0.61 16.54
C PRO A 9 -8.95 -1.24 16.07
N SER A 10 -8.94 -2.56 15.93
CA SER A 10 -7.86 -3.28 15.25
C SER A 10 -7.89 -2.82 13.80
N VAL A 11 -7.09 -1.80 13.49
CA VAL A 11 -6.86 -1.32 12.14
C VAL A 11 -6.25 -2.48 11.36
N HIS A 12 -7.06 -3.23 10.64
CA HIS A 12 -6.56 -4.23 9.71
C HIS A 12 -5.77 -3.47 8.65
N ALA A 13 -4.46 -3.66 8.65
CA ALA A 13 -3.60 -3.04 7.66
C ALA A 13 -3.94 -3.63 6.29
N ASN A 14 -4.52 -2.81 5.42
CA ASN A 14 -4.76 -3.18 4.03
C ASN A 14 -3.40 -3.24 3.30
N THR A 15 -2.81 -4.43 3.28
CA THR A 15 -1.47 -4.68 2.74
C THR A 15 -1.57 -5.28 1.34
N GLY A 16 -0.56 -5.00 0.52
CA GLY A 16 -0.48 -5.49 -0.84
C GLY A 16 0.94 -5.91 -1.21
N SER A 17 1.06 -6.64 -2.31
CA SER A 17 2.31 -7.19 -2.85
C SER A 17 2.70 -6.47 -4.13
N ILE A 18 3.99 -6.20 -4.31
CA ILE A 18 4.50 -5.57 -5.53
C ILE A 18 4.46 -6.57 -6.69
N VAL A 19 3.74 -6.23 -7.75
CA VAL A 19 3.62 -7.03 -8.98
C VAL A 19 4.74 -6.67 -9.96
N SER A 20 4.96 -5.37 -10.18
CA SER A 20 5.98 -4.87 -11.10
C SER A 20 6.47 -3.48 -10.69
N VAL A 21 7.71 -3.17 -11.08
CA VAL A 21 8.34 -1.86 -10.93
C VAL A 21 8.97 -1.50 -12.28
N HIS A 22 8.56 -0.37 -12.87
CA HIS A 22 9.09 0.15 -14.11
C HIS A 22 9.43 1.63 -13.94
N GLY A 23 10.69 1.91 -13.62
CA GLY A 23 11.12 3.24 -13.17
C GLY A 23 10.40 3.60 -11.87
N SER A 24 9.66 4.72 -11.87
CA SER A 24 8.82 5.15 -10.75
C SER A 24 7.41 4.54 -10.77
N VAL A 25 6.99 3.86 -11.84
CA VAL A 25 5.66 3.26 -11.91
C VAL A 25 5.67 1.91 -11.21
N VAL A 26 4.75 1.70 -10.27
CA VAL A 26 4.65 0.47 -9.47
C VAL A 26 3.24 -0.09 -9.57
N ASP A 27 3.11 -1.36 -9.98
CA ASP A 27 1.83 -2.09 -9.89
C ASP A 27 1.81 -2.92 -8.61
N ILE A 28 0.70 -2.84 -7.88
CA ILE A 28 0.53 -3.45 -6.56
C ILE A 28 -0.76 -4.26 -6.54
N ARG A 29 -0.71 -5.47 -5.98
CA ARG A 29 -1.87 -6.34 -5.81
C ARG A 29 -2.33 -6.33 -4.35
N PHE A 30 -3.61 -6.09 -4.14
CA PHE A 30 -4.28 -6.19 -2.84
C PHE A 30 -5.20 -7.41 -2.82
N THR A 31 -5.22 -8.14 -1.70
CA THR A 31 -6.08 -9.31 -1.50
C THR A 31 -7.42 -8.96 -0.86
N ASP A 32 -7.44 -7.93 -0.03
CA ASP A 32 -8.63 -7.52 0.73
C ASP A 32 -9.42 -6.44 0.00
N SER A 33 -8.91 -5.20 -0.01
CA SER A 33 -9.60 -4.05 -0.57
C SER A 33 -8.64 -3.18 -1.38
N LEU A 34 -9.15 -2.51 -2.42
CA LEU A 34 -8.33 -1.57 -3.18
C LEU A 34 -8.27 -0.24 -2.45
N PRO A 35 -7.07 0.33 -2.22
CA PRO A 35 -6.96 1.69 -1.73
C PRO A 35 -7.59 2.67 -2.74
N PRO A 36 -8.21 3.76 -2.26
CA PRO A 36 -8.63 4.86 -3.12
C PRO A 36 -7.47 5.43 -3.95
N ILE A 37 -7.80 6.02 -5.10
CA ILE A 37 -6.86 6.89 -5.82
C ILE A 37 -6.43 8.02 -4.88
N THR A 38 -5.18 8.49 -5.01
CA THR A 38 -4.48 9.44 -4.12
C THR A 38 -4.09 8.92 -2.73
N THR A 39 -4.34 7.64 -2.44
CA THR A 39 -3.81 7.01 -1.23
C THR A 39 -2.29 6.94 -1.29
N LEU A 40 -1.62 7.32 -0.20
CA LEU A 40 -0.19 7.15 -0.04
C LEU A 40 0.11 5.79 0.60
N LEU A 41 0.77 4.93 -0.16
CA LEU A 41 1.27 3.63 0.27
C LEU A 41 2.73 3.76 0.72
N ARG A 42 3.11 2.91 1.67
CA ARG A 42 4.48 2.79 2.18
C ARG A 42 5.00 1.39 1.94
N ALA A 43 6.26 1.30 1.51
CA ALA A 43 6.96 0.06 1.24
C ALA A 43 8.44 0.20 1.63
N GLY A 44 9.17 -0.92 1.61
CA GLY A 44 10.55 -0.99 2.07
C GLY A 44 10.65 -1.49 3.51
N LYS A 45 11.88 -1.64 4.01
CA LYS A 45 12.11 -2.23 5.35
C LYS A 45 11.75 -1.27 6.49
N ALA A 46 11.76 0.02 6.21
CA ALA A 46 11.52 1.12 7.13
C ALA A 46 10.53 2.14 6.55
N ASP A 47 9.59 1.67 5.71
CA ASP A 47 8.57 2.50 5.05
C ASP A 47 9.17 3.67 4.23
N GLU A 48 10.41 3.52 3.77
CA GLU A 48 11.16 4.57 3.10
C GLU A 48 10.67 4.86 1.68
N ILE A 49 9.92 3.92 1.08
CA ILE A 49 9.39 4.05 -0.28
C ILE A 49 7.95 4.55 -0.22
N ALA A 50 7.73 5.79 -0.66
CA ALA A 50 6.42 6.41 -0.75
C ALA A 50 5.83 6.22 -2.15
N ILE A 51 4.62 5.66 -2.25
CA ILE A 51 3.95 5.38 -3.54
C ILE A 51 2.54 5.96 -3.49
N GLU A 52 2.21 6.88 -4.41
CA GLU A 52 0.85 7.40 -4.53
C GLU A 52 0.03 6.56 -5.52
N VAL A 53 -1.18 6.16 -5.14
CA VAL A 53 -2.09 5.41 -6.02
C VAL A 53 -2.66 6.35 -7.10
N LEU A 54 -2.42 6.03 -8.37
CA LEU A 54 -2.91 6.81 -9.51
C LEU A 54 -4.15 6.19 -10.16
N ALA A 55 -4.27 4.86 -10.15
CA ALA A 55 -5.41 4.17 -10.76
C ALA A 55 -5.66 2.79 -10.13
N GLN A 56 -6.93 2.37 -10.12
CA GLN A 56 -7.32 0.98 -9.90
C GLN A 56 -7.40 0.30 -11.27
N LEU A 57 -6.57 -0.71 -11.52
CA LEU A 57 -6.46 -1.40 -12.81
C LEU A 57 -7.53 -2.48 -12.97
N ASP A 58 -7.78 -3.20 -11.89
CA ASP A 58 -8.81 -4.24 -11.78
C ASP A 58 -9.18 -4.45 -10.30
N ARG A 59 -10.08 -5.38 -10.02
CA ARG A 59 -10.61 -5.70 -8.67
C ARG A 59 -9.55 -5.97 -7.59
N ASN A 60 -8.31 -6.30 -7.96
CA ASN A 60 -7.24 -6.63 -7.03
C ASN A 60 -5.95 -5.87 -7.30
N ARG A 61 -5.88 -4.98 -8.30
CA ARG A 61 -4.63 -4.30 -8.66
C ARG A 61 -4.80 -2.80 -8.76
N VAL A 62 -3.78 -2.09 -8.27
CA VAL A 62 -3.61 -0.66 -8.47
C VAL A 62 -2.31 -0.36 -9.18
N ARG A 63 -2.26 0.78 -9.85
CA ARG A 63 -1.06 1.42 -10.35
C ARG A 63 -0.76 2.65 -9.51
N GLY A 64 0.46 2.74 -9.02
CA GLY A 64 0.97 3.90 -8.31
C GLY A 64 2.23 4.47 -8.95
N ILE A 65 2.60 5.65 -8.47
CA ILE A 65 3.87 6.30 -8.77
C ILE A 65 4.67 6.48 -7.49
N ALA A 66 5.92 6.02 -7.52
CA ALA A 66 6.85 6.20 -6.43
C ALA A 66 7.35 7.66 -6.41
N LEU A 67 7.16 8.30 -5.25
CA LEU A 67 7.62 9.66 -4.96
C LEU A 67 9.06 9.68 -4.43
N THR A 68 9.57 8.51 -4.05
CA THR A 68 10.94 8.27 -3.60
C THR A 68 11.60 7.21 -4.50
N PRO A 69 12.95 7.12 -4.54
CA PRO A 69 13.64 6.09 -5.31
C PRO A 69 13.14 4.67 -4.97
N THR A 70 12.88 3.86 -6.01
CA THR A 70 12.40 2.48 -5.88
C THR A 70 13.55 1.46 -5.75
N GLN A 71 14.77 1.94 -5.53
CA GLN A 71 15.96 1.08 -5.46
C GLN A 71 15.87 0.16 -4.23
N GLY A 72 15.93 -1.15 -4.48
CA GLY A 72 15.76 -2.15 -3.43
C GLY A 72 14.31 -2.62 -3.22
N LEU A 73 13.33 -2.08 -3.94
CA LEU A 73 11.96 -2.60 -3.92
C LEU A 73 11.91 -3.96 -4.64
N ALA A 74 11.70 -5.02 -3.87
CA ALA A 74 11.54 -6.37 -4.40
C ALA A 74 10.09 -6.64 -4.81
N ARG A 75 9.91 -7.61 -5.71
CA ARG A 75 8.59 -8.20 -6.02
C ARG A 75 8.28 -9.29 -5.00
N GLY A 76 7.01 -9.46 -4.66
CA GLY A 76 6.55 -10.45 -3.68
C GLY A 76 5.79 -9.81 -2.53
#